data_AF-G4VS95-F1
#
_entry.id   AF-G4VS95-F1
#
_cell.length_a   1.000
_cell.length_b   1.000
_cell.length_c   1.000
_cell.angle_alpha   90.00
_cell.angle_beta   90.00
_cell.angle_gamma   90.00
#
_symmetry.space_group_name_H-M   'P 1'
#
loop_
_entity.id
_entity.type
_entity.pdbx_description
1 polymer ?
#
loop_
_entity_poly.entity_id
_entity_poly.type
_entity_poly.pdbx_seq_one_letter_code
_entity_poly.pdbx_strand_id
1 'polypeptide(L)'
;MCKVISSTILVLFNIPLVLVGLGLVVFGALIRWNEKLLVERITPTVIEEIDDENAREAAQKLVEERITLFASYGLAIFLFGLFICVLSLCGICGVCCKSKILLGLYAAFLLVIFLALLVFTIVFGTRKHWFRDELGISYRRSITSDYHMDNNFPPNTGFTVFVNEIQQKHKCCGSFDYRDFQDNESFKRQNYKIPASCCKDIKDKECWERPTTQNSYKDTGCFEFLWSAAQPSYRIILYILIGLLLLTFTFAVISIYLLTRYSREKMQLL
;
A
#
# COMPACT_ATOMS: atom_id res chain seq x y z
N MET A 1 38.65 -15.20 -12.76
CA MET A 1 38.08 -14.88 -11.42
C MET A 1 36.79 -14.05 -11.52
N CYS A 2 36.82 -12.83 -12.08
CA CYS A 2 35.63 -11.94 -12.12
C CYS A 2 34.38 -12.58 -12.74
N LYS A 3 34.50 -13.28 -13.88
CA LYS A 3 33.36 -13.96 -14.52
C LYS A 3 32.66 -14.95 -13.59
N VAL A 4 33.42 -15.79 -12.88
CA VAL A 4 32.86 -16.80 -11.97
C VAL A 4 32.13 -16.11 -10.82
N ILE A 5 32.75 -15.11 -10.20
CA ILE A 5 32.15 -14.35 -9.10
C ILE A 5 30.86 -13.66 -9.55
N SER A 6 30.88 -12.97 -10.70
CA SER A 6 29.70 -12.31 -11.28
C SER A 6 28.56 -13.29 -11.57
N SER A 7 28.88 -14.44 -12.17
CA SER A 7 27.91 -15.51 -12.42
C SER A 7 27.30 -16.06 -11.13
N THR A 8 28.14 -16.34 -10.12
CA THR A 8 27.69 -16.87 -8.82
C THR A 8 26.77 -15.88 -8.12
N ILE A 9 27.12 -14.59 -8.09
CA ILE A 9 26.30 -13.54 -7.47
C ILE A 9 24.91 -13.47 -8.13
N LEU A 10 24.86 -13.46 -9.46
CA LEU A 10 23.59 -13.37 -10.20
C LEU A 10 22.69 -14.59 -9.94
N VAL A 11 23.27 -15.79 -9.93
CA VAL A 11 22.53 -17.03 -9.64
C VAL A 11 22.03 -17.04 -8.20
N LEU A 12 22.88 -16.74 -7.22
CA LEU A 12 22.50 -16.74 -5.81
C LEU A 12 21.39 -15.74 -5.49
N PHE A 13 21.37 -14.57 -6.15
CA PHE A 13 20.30 -13.60 -5.97
C PHE A 13 18.98 -14.02 -6.62
N ASN A 14 19.03 -14.70 -7.78
CA ASN A 14 17.81 -15.09 -8.49
C ASN A 14 17.13 -16.34 -7.91
N ILE A 15 17.85 -17.22 -7.21
CA ILE A 15 17.25 -18.39 -6.53
C ILE A 15 16.13 -17.98 -5.56
N PRO A 16 16.34 -17.09 -4.57
CA PRO A 16 15.27 -16.67 -3.67
C PRO A 16 14.16 -15.91 -4.41
N LEU A 17 14.48 -15.17 -5.48
CA LEU A 17 13.45 -14.52 -6.30
C LEU A 17 12.53 -15.52 -7.01
N VAL A 18 13.07 -16.65 -7.49
CA VAL A 18 12.22 -17.73 -8.04
C VAL A 18 11.29 -18.27 -6.96
N LEU A 19 11.78 -18.48 -5.74
CA LEU A 19 10.94 -18.95 -4.62
C LEU A 19 9.84 -17.94 -4.26
N VAL A 20 10.18 -16.66 -4.19
CA VAL A 20 9.20 -15.58 -3.97
C VAL A 20 8.17 -15.55 -5.10
N GLY A 21 8.62 -15.62 -6.36
CA GLY A 21 7.73 -15.66 -7.51
C GLY A 21 6.77 -16.86 -7.45
N LEU A 22 7.27 -18.05 -7.14
CA LEU A 22 6.45 -19.26 -7.01
C LEU A 22 5.44 -19.14 -5.87
N GLY A 23 5.84 -18.57 -4.74
CA GLY A 23 4.95 -18.28 -3.63
C GLY A 23 3.81 -17.34 -4.02
N LEU A 24 4.12 -16.26 -4.77
CA LEU A 24 3.12 -15.32 -5.28
C LEU A 24 2.21 -15.96 -6.32
N VAL A 25 2.73 -16.85 -7.19
CA VAL A 25 1.92 -17.61 -8.15
C VAL A 25 0.91 -18.49 -7.40
N VAL A 26 1.36 -19.27 -6.42
CA VAL A 26 0.47 -20.14 -5.64
C VAL A 26 -0.56 -19.32 -4.88
N PHE A 27 -0.12 -18.26 -4.19
CA PHE A 27 -1.01 -17.41 -3.40
C PHE A 27 -2.04 -16.68 -4.27
N GLY A 28 -1.61 -16.09 -5.38
CA GLY A 28 -2.50 -15.43 -6.34
C GLY A 28 -3.49 -16.40 -6.97
N ALA A 29 -3.04 -17.63 -7.30
CA ALA A 29 -3.92 -18.67 -7.83
C ALA A 29 -4.98 -19.11 -6.81
N LEU A 30 -4.59 -19.30 -5.54
CA LEU A 30 -5.53 -19.65 -4.47
C LEU A 30 -6.59 -18.57 -4.28
N ILE A 31 -6.22 -17.29 -4.29
CA ILE A 31 -7.20 -16.20 -4.16
C ILE A 31 -8.13 -16.16 -5.37
N ARG A 32 -7.58 -16.26 -6.59
CA ARG A 32 -8.36 -16.06 -7.82
C ARG A 32 -9.30 -17.23 -8.13
N TRP A 33 -8.82 -18.46 -8.04
CA TRP A 33 -9.60 -19.64 -8.43
C TRP A 33 -10.45 -20.21 -7.30
N ASN A 34 -10.28 -19.74 -6.07
CA ASN A 34 -11.04 -20.20 -4.92
C ASN A 34 -12.00 -19.13 -4.36
N GLU A 35 -12.36 -18.11 -5.17
CA GLU A 35 -13.19 -16.99 -4.75
C GLU A 35 -14.55 -17.43 -4.18
N LYS A 36 -15.21 -18.44 -4.79
CA LYS A 36 -16.48 -18.99 -4.29
C LYS A 36 -16.35 -19.61 -2.91
N LEU A 37 -15.26 -20.36 -2.67
CA LEU A 37 -15.00 -20.97 -1.38
C LEU A 37 -14.68 -19.90 -0.32
N LEU A 38 -14.00 -18.82 -0.71
CA LEU A 38 -13.75 -17.68 0.17
C LEU A 38 -15.06 -16.99 0.57
N VAL A 39 -15.98 -16.76 -0.38
CA VAL A 39 -17.32 -16.22 -0.07
C VAL A 39 -18.06 -17.15 0.88
N GLU A 40 -18.13 -18.45 0.60
CA GLU A 40 -18.85 -19.43 1.43
C GLU A 40 -18.27 -19.54 2.84
N ARG A 41 -16.96 -19.37 3.01
CA ARG A 41 -16.29 -19.48 4.31
C ARG A 41 -16.31 -18.17 5.11
N ILE A 42 -16.12 -17.02 4.47
CA ILE A 42 -15.97 -15.73 5.17
C ILE A 42 -17.33 -15.13 5.49
N THR A 43 -18.29 -15.21 4.58
CA THR A 43 -19.64 -14.65 4.74
C THR A 43 -20.33 -15.10 6.05
N PRO A 44 -20.39 -16.41 6.41
CA PRO A 44 -21.02 -16.81 7.65
C PRO A 44 -20.29 -16.26 8.89
N THR A 45 -18.96 -16.25 8.90
CA THR A 45 -18.16 -15.74 10.03
C THR A 45 -18.39 -14.24 10.30
N VAL A 46 -18.59 -13.43 9.25
CA VAL A 46 -18.83 -11.99 9.41
C VAL A 46 -20.27 -11.72 9.86
N ILE A 47 -21.22 -12.50 9.34
CA ILE A 47 -22.64 -12.26 9.57
C ILE A 47 -23.15 -12.85 10.89
N GLU A 48 -22.47 -13.86 11.44
CA GLU A 48 -22.86 -14.51 12.71
C GLU A 48 -22.95 -13.51 13.88
N GLU A 49 -22.24 -12.39 13.82
CA GLU A 49 -22.25 -11.34 14.86
C GLU A 49 -23.38 -10.29 14.68
N ILE A 50 -24.17 -10.39 13.60
CA ILE A 50 -25.21 -9.40 13.24
C ILE A 50 -26.61 -9.98 13.46
N ASP A 51 -27.31 -9.50 14.49
CA ASP A 51 -28.67 -9.93 14.87
C ASP A 51 -29.76 -9.29 14.00
N ASP A 52 -29.52 -8.09 13.47
CA ASP A 52 -30.48 -7.37 12.62
C ASP A 52 -30.48 -7.91 11.16
N GLU A 53 -31.64 -8.34 10.68
CA GLU A 53 -31.80 -8.97 9.37
C GLU A 53 -31.44 -8.01 8.21
N ASN A 54 -31.79 -6.73 8.33
CA ASN A 54 -31.46 -5.72 7.32
C ASN A 54 -29.95 -5.44 7.27
N ALA A 55 -29.32 -5.32 8.44
CA ALA A 55 -27.87 -5.14 8.56
C ALA A 55 -27.11 -6.37 8.04
N ARG A 56 -27.65 -7.57 8.25
CA ARG A 56 -27.11 -8.83 7.71
C ARG A 56 -27.12 -8.85 6.18
N GLU A 57 -28.21 -8.45 5.53
CA GLU A 57 -28.26 -8.36 4.06
C GLU A 57 -27.27 -7.32 3.52
N ALA A 58 -27.18 -6.16 4.18
CA ALA A 58 -26.21 -5.14 3.83
C ALA A 58 -24.76 -5.61 3.99
N ALA A 59 -24.44 -6.27 5.12
CA ALA A 59 -23.13 -6.85 5.38
C ALA A 59 -22.78 -7.94 4.34
N GLN A 60 -23.74 -8.80 3.97
CA GLN A 60 -23.52 -9.83 2.95
C GLN A 60 -23.10 -9.22 1.60
N LYS A 61 -23.83 -8.19 1.13
CA LYS A 61 -23.50 -7.49 -0.11
C LYS A 61 -22.11 -6.83 -0.06
N LEU A 62 -21.79 -6.18 1.07
CA LEU A 62 -20.47 -5.56 1.28
C LEU A 62 -19.34 -6.60 1.30
N VAL A 63 -19.53 -7.72 1.99
CA VAL A 63 -18.55 -8.81 2.07
C VAL A 63 -18.33 -9.43 0.69
N GLU A 64 -19.41 -9.72 -0.05
CA GLU A 64 -19.33 -10.25 -1.41
C GLU A 64 -18.59 -9.29 -2.35
N GLU A 65 -18.90 -7.99 -2.31
CA GLU A 65 -18.19 -6.96 -3.08
C GLU A 65 -16.70 -6.90 -2.73
N ARG A 66 -16.35 -6.95 -1.44
CA ARG A 66 -14.95 -6.96 -0.99
C ARG A 66 -14.22 -8.23 -1.44
N ILE A 67 -14.84 -9.41 -1.36
CA ILE A 67 -14.21 -10.67 -1.76
C ILE A 67 -14.00 -10.72 -3.28
N THR A 68 -14.98 -10.30 -4.08
CA THR A 68 -14.81 -10.21 -5.54
C THR A 68 -13.73 -9.19 -5.92
N LEU A 69 -13.62 -8.07 -5.21
CA LEU A 69 -12.51 -7.14 -5.36
C LEU A 69 -11.17 -7.81 -5.01
N PHE A 70 -11.08 -8.55 -3.91
CA PHE A 70 -9.87 -9.30 -3.55
C PHE A 70 -9.48 -10.36 -4.58
N ALA A 71 -10.44 -11.03 -5.20
CA ALA A 71 -10.17 -11.99 -6.26
C ALA A 71 -9.48 -11.33 -7.47
N SER A 72 -9.82 -10.09 -7.79
CA SER A 72 -9.16 -9.32 -8.85
C SER A 72 -7.69 -9.00 -8.52
N TYR A 73 -7.38 -8.67 -7.26
CA TYR A 73 -6.00 -8.54 -6.79
C TYR A 73 -5.25 -9.87 -6.83
N GLY A 74 -5.93 -10.99 -6.58
CA GLY A 74 -5.37 -12.34 -6.72
C GLY A 74 -4.80 -12.59 -8.12
N LEU A 75 -5.52 -12.17 -9.17
CA LEU A 75 -5.04 -12.27 -10.54
C LEU A 75 -3.79 -11.41 -10.79
N ALA A 76 -3.77 -10.17 -10.28
CA ALA A 76 -2.60 -9.30 -10.40
C ALA A 76 -1.37 -9.89 -9.70
N ILE A 77 -1.53 -10.43 -8.48
CA ILE A 77 -0.48 -11.10 -7.72
C ILE A 77 0.04 -12.33 -8.49
N PHE A 78 -0.85 -13.12 -9.08
CA PHE A 78 -0.50 -14.29 -9.89
C PHE A 78 0.38 -13.91 -11.09
N LEU A 79 -0.05 -12.92 -11.88
CA LEU A 79 0.69 -12.45 -13.06
C LEU A 79 2.05 -11.84 -12.67
N PHE A 80 2.08 -11.10 -11.57
CA PHE A 80 3.33 -10.54 -11.03
C PHE A 80 4.30 -11.64 -10.57
N GLY A 81 3.79 -12.67 -9.90
CA GLY A 81 4.56 -13.86 -9.53
C GLY A 81 5.17 -14.58 -10.74
N LEU A 82 4.36 -14.80 -11.78
CA LEU A 82 4.84 -15.40 -13.04
C LEU A 82 5.93 -14.55 -13.69
N PHE A 83 5.75 -13.24 -13.74
CA PHE A 83 6.75 -12.31 -14.28
C PHE A 83 8.08 -12.42 -13.53
N ILE A 84 8.06 -12.42 -12.18
CA ILE A 84 9.27 -12.59 -11.36
C ILE A 84 9.93 -13.96 -11.65
N CYS A 85 9.16 -15.05 -11.66
CA CYS A 85 9.69 -16.38 -11.95
C CYS A 85 10.38 -16.43 -13.31
N VAL A 86 9.72 -15.96 -14.36
CA VAL A 86 10.27 -15.96 -15.72
C VAL A 86 11.54 -15.12 -15.79
N LEU A 87 11.52 -13.91 -15.23
CA LEU A 87 12.68 -13.03 -15.24
C LEU A 87 13.87 -13.67 -14.49
N SER A 88 13.63 -14.25 -13.33
CA SER A 88 14.69 -14.88 -12.54
C SER A 88 15.22 -16.17 -13.16
N LEU A 89 14.36 -16.99 -13.77
CA LEU A 89 14.79 -18.15 -14.56
C LEU A 89 15.60 -17.73 -15.78
N CYS A 90 15.24 -16.64 -16.48
CA CYS A 90 16.07 -16.08 -17.55
C CYS A 90 17.46 -15.69 -17.04
N GLY A 91 17.56 -15.11 -15.84
CA GLY A 91 18.84 -14.81 -15.19
C GLY A 91 19.67 -16.07 -14.90
N ILE A 92 19.08 -17.06 -14.24
CA ILE A 92 19.77 -18.31 -13.87
C ILE A 92 20.16 -19.10 -15.12
N CYS A 93 19.21 -19.41 -16.00
CA CYS A 93 19.45 -20.17 -17.23
C CYS A 93 20.36 -19.41 -18.21
N GLY A 94 20.29 -18.08 -18.27
CA GLY A 94 21.20 -17.26 -19.06
C GLY A 94 22.66 -17.45 -18.65
N VAL A 95 22.92 -17.55 -17.34
CA VAL A 95 24.26 -17.81 -16.80
C VAL A 95 24.65 -19.29 -16.94
N CYS A 96 23.83 -20.22 -16.45
CA CYS A 96 24.12 -21.65 -16.41
C CYS A 96 24.26 -22.26 -17.81
N CYS A 97 23.38 -21.90 -18.75
CA CYS A 97 23.41 -22.39 -20.12
C CYS A 97 24.30 -21.53 -21.03
N LYS A 98 24.95 -20.49 -20.51
CA LYS A 98 25.71 -19.47 -21.28
C LYS A 98 24.91 -18.92 -22.47
N SER A 99 23.58 -18.80 -22.30
CA SER A 99 22.67 -18.36 -23.36
C SER A 99 22.66 -16.85 -23.45
N LYS A 100 23.19 -16.33 -24.56
CA LYS A 100 23.23 -14.88 -24.85
C LYS A 100 21.82 -14.28 -24.98
N ILE A 101 20.86 -15.05 -25.49
CA ILE A 101 19.49 -14.58 -25.68
C ILE A 101 18.81 -14.41 -24.33
N LEU A 102 18.83 -15.42 -23.46
CA LEU A 102 18.20 -15.35 -22.14
C LEU A 102 18.84 -14.28 -21.25
N LEU A 103 20.17 -14.20 -21.25
CA LEU A 103 20.88 -13.17 -20.48
C LEU A 103 20.64 -11.76 -21.04
N GLY A 104 20.51 -11.63 -22.37
CA GLY A 104 20.15 -10.38 -23.03
C GLY A 104 18.74 -9.92 -22.70
N LEU A 105 17.76 -10.83 -22.71
CA LEU A 105 16.38 -10.56 -22.26
C LEU A 105 16.36 -10.13 -20.79
N TYR A 106 17.05 -10.86 -19.91
CA TYR A 106 17.18 -10.50 -18.50
C TYR A 106 17.77 -9.09 -18.32
N ALA A 107 18.86 -8.77 -19.02
CA ALA A 107 19.47 -7.44 -18.98
C ALA A 107 18.53 -6.34 -19.50
N ALA A 108 17.79 -6.61 -20.59
CA ALA A 108 16.83 -5.65 -21.15
C ALA A 108 15.70 -5.35 -20.16
N PHE A 109 15.11 -6.38 -19.55
CA PHE A 109 14.09 -6.19 -18.51
C PHE A 109 14.64 -5.47 -17.28
N LEU A 110 15.85 -5.78 -16.82
CA LEU A 110 16.49 -5.05 -15.72
C LEU A 110 16.69 -3.56 -16.06
N LEU A 111 17.07 -3.24 -17.30
CA LEU A 111 17.19 -1.84 -17.74
C LEU A 111 15.85 -1.13 -17.75
N VAL A 112 14.78 -1.78 -18.22
CA VAL A 112 13.42 -1.22 -18.19
C VAL A 112 12.97 -0.98 -16.75
N ILE A 113 13.15 -1.96 -15.86
CA ILE A 113 12.83 -1.84 -14.43
C ILE A 113 13.64 -0.71 -13.78
N PHE A 114 14.94 -0.63 -14.07
CA PHE A 114 15.81 0.43 -13.56
C PHE A 114 15.31 1.81 -13.99
N LEU A 115 14.97 2.01 -15.26
CA LEU A 115 14.45 3.28 -15.76
C LEU A 115 13.10 3.64 -15.12
N ALA A 116 12.19 2.67 -14.98
CA ALA A 116 10.91 2.88 -14.31
C ALA A 116 11.10 3.26 -12.82
N LEU A 117 11.97 2.53 -12.11
CA LEU A 117 12.31 2.83 -10.71
C LEU A 117 13.02 4.17 -10.57
N LEU A 118 13.87 4.56 -11.52
CA LEU A 118 14.55 5.86 -11.52
C LEU A 118 13.54 7.00 -11.60
N VAL A 119 12.62 6.95 -12.58
CA VAL A 119 11.56 7.95 -12.73
C VAL A 119 10.69 7.99 -11.47
N PHE A 120 10.25 6.83 -10.99
CA PHE A 120 9.43 6.74 -9.78
C PHE A 120 10.13 7.30 -8.54
N THR A 121 11.40 6.96 -8.33
CA THR A 121 12.19 7.42 -7.17
C THR A 121 12.43 8.93 -7.22
N ILE A 122 12.69 9.49 -8.42
CA ILE A 122 12.84 10.93 -8.60
C ILE A 122 11.52 11.64 -8.30
N VAL A 123 10.41 11.19 -8.89
CA VAL A 123 9.09 11.80 -8.65
C VAL A 123 8.72 11.68 -7.17
N PHE A 124 8.85 10.50 -6.59
CA PHE A 124 8.58 10.24 -5.18
C PHE A 124 9.42 11.18 -4.31
N GLY A 125 10.74 11.19 -4.46
CA GLY A 125 11.67 11.98 -3.65
C GLY A 125 11.52 13.50 -3.79
N THR A 126 11.23 14.00 -4.99
CA THR A 126 11.12 15.45 -5.26
C THR A 126 9.75 16.03 -4.93
N ARG A 127 8.68 15.23 -5.01
CA ARG A 127 7.29 15.67 -4.78
C ARG A 127 6.83 15.48 -3.34
N LYS A 128 7.73 15.54 -2.35
CA LYS A 128 7.40 15.40 -0.92
C LYS A 128 6.24 16.29 -0.47
N HIS A 129 6.23 17.55 -0.91
CA HIS A 129 5.17 18.51 -0.58
C HIS A 129 3.80 18.06 -1.12
N TRP A 130 3.75 17.54 -2.34
CA TRP A 130 2.51 17.03 -2.93
C TRP A 130 1.96 15.84 -2.13
N PHE A 131 2.81 14.88 -1.74
CA PHE A 131 2.40 13.76 -0.89
C PHE A 131 1.92 14.21 0.49
N ARG A 132 2.58 15.23 1.06
CA ARG A 132 2.15 15.85 2.31
C ARG A 132 0.74 16.41 2.16
N ASP A 133 0.51 17.27 1.18
CA ASP A 133 -0.80 17.92 1.02
C ASP A 133 -1.90 16.90 0.69
N GLU A 134 -1.61 15.90 -0.16
CA GLU A 134 -2.55 14.83 -0.49
C GLU A 134 -2.93 13.99 0.73
N LEU A 135 -2.01 13.78 1.70
CA LEU A 135 -2.35 13.08 2.94
C LEU A 135 -3.45 13.82 3.72
N GLY A 136 -3.33 15.14 3.85
CA GLY A 136 -4.34 15.97 4.52
C GLY A 136 -5.68 15.98 3.78
N ILE A 137 -5.64 16.12 2.46
CA ILE A 137 -6.84 16.09 1.61
C ILE A 137 -7.52 14.72 1.65
N SER A 138 -6.75 13.64 1.57
CA SER A 138 -7.27 12.27 1.65
C SER A 138 -7.88 11.99 3.02
N TYR A 139 -7.24 12.43 4.11
CA TYR A 139 -7.81 12.28 5.45
C TYR A 139 -9.12 13.06 5.60
N ARG A 140 -9.19 14.29 5.09
CA ARG A 140 -10.44 15.06 5.04
C ARG A 140 -11.52 14.31 4.25
N ARG A 141 -11.17 13.77 3.08
CA ARG A 141 -12.10 13.01 2.23
C ARG A 141 -12.66 11.79 2.97
N SER A 142 -11.82 11.04 3.68
CA SER A 142 -12.27 9.92 4.52
C SER A 142 -13.11 10.37 5.72
N ILE A 143 -12.82 11.53 6.32
CA ILE A 143 -13.73 12.13 7.31
C ILE A 143 -15.09 12.42 6.68
N THR A 144 -15.15 12.98 5.47
CA THR A 144 -16.40 13.29 4.79
C THR A 144 -17.21 12.03 4.44
N SER A 145 -16.56 10.94 4.01
CA SER A 145 -17.23 9.74 3.52
C SER A 145 -17.47 8.64 4.56
N ASP A 146 -16.51 8.40 5.46
CA ASP A 146 -16.44 7.17 6.26
C ASP A 146 -16.63 7.40 7.77
N TYR A 147 -16.55 8.65 8.21
CA TYR A 147 -16.74 8.99 9.62
C TYR A 147 -18.24 9.02 9.95
N HIS A 148 -18.65 8.29 10.99
CA HIS A 148 -20.03 8.30 11.47
C HIS A 148 -20.10 9.12 12.75
N MET A 149 -20.69 10.31 12.61
CA MET A 149 -20.77 11.26 13.69
C MET A 149 -22.01 11.05 14.54
N ASP A 150 -21.82 10.40 15.68
CA ASP A 150 -22.81 10.30 16.75
C ASP A 150 -22.14 10.47 18.12
N ASN A 151 -22.43 11.55 18.84
CA ASN A 151 -21.87 11.80 20.17
C ASN A 151 -22.65 11.10 21.28
N ASN A 152 -23.89 10.67 21.02
CA ASN A 152 -24.74 10.01 22.01
C ASN A 152 -24.58 8.50 22.00
N PHE A 153 -24.07 7.94 20.90
CA PHE A 153 -23.84 6.51 20.73
C PHE A 153 -22.34 6.21 20.62
N PRO A 154 -21.90 5.00 21.04
CA PRO A 154 -20.53 4.59 20.83
C PRO A 154 -20.21 4.51 19.32
N PRO A 155 -18.95 4.77 18.92
CA PRO A 155 -18.54 4.67 17.53
C PRO A 155 -18.75 3.24 17.01
N ASN A 156 -19.40 3.11 15.86
CA ASN A 156 -19.80 1.84 15.26
C ASN A 156 -18.86 1.37 14.12
N THR A 157 -17.94 2.23 13.67
CA THR A 157 -16.94 1.86 12.65
C THR A 157 -15.52 2.03 13.17
N GLY A 158 -14.63 1.13 12.75
CA GLY A 158 -13.22 1.19 13.12
C GLY A 158 -12.54 2.50 12.71
N PHE A 159 -12.98 3.11 11.59
CA PHE A 159 -12.49 4.43 11.18
C PHE A 159 -12.95 5.54 12.13
N THR A 160 -14.21 5.54 12.57
CA THR A 160 -14.72 6.51 13.56
C THR A 160 -13.97 6.41 14.89
N VAL A 161 -13.73 5.19 15.38
CA VAL A 161 -12.90 4.94 16.57
C VAL A 161 -11.49 5.54 16.38
N PHE A 162 -10.84 5.23 15.26
CA PHE A 162 -9.49 5.72 14.95
C PHE A 162 -9.40 7.25 14.90
N VAL A 163 -10.35 7.90 14.23
CA VAL A 163 -10.44 9.36 14.17
C VAL A 163 -10.67 9.96 15.56
N ASN A 164 -11.56 9.37 16.37
CA ASN A 164 -11.83 9.84 17.73
C ASN A 164 -10.60 9.75 18.63
N GLU A 165 -9.89 8.63 18.56
CA GLU A 165 -8.65 8.39 19.32
C GLU A 165 -7.55 9.38 18.94
N ILE A 166 -7.32 9.62 17.64
CA ILE A 166 -6.32 10.59 17.19
C ILE A 166 -6.64 11.99 17.71
N GLN A 167 -7.90 12.42 17.59
CA GLN A 167 -8.32 13.76 17.99
C GLN A 167 -8.12 14.00 19.49
N GLN A 168 -8.50 13.03 20.33
CA GLN A 168 -8.31 13.11 21.77
C GLN A 168 -6.83 13.05 22.16
N LYS A 169 -6.10 12.07 21.64
CA LYS A 169 -4.70 11.83 22.01
C LYS A 169 -3.79 12.96 21.57
N HIS A 170 -4.05 13.54 20.39
CA HIS A 170 -3.21 14.59 19.80
C HIS A 170 -3.83 15.99 19.89
N LYS A 171 -4.94 16.15 20.61
CA LYS A 171 -5.56 17.45 20.91
C LYS A 171 -5.82 18.26 19.64
N CYS A 172 -6.43 17.62 18.66
CA CYS A 172 -6.71 18.17 17.34
C CYS A 172 -8.15 17.84 16.92
N CYS A 173 -8.64 18.49 15.87
CA CYS A 173 -9.99 18.29 15.36
C CYS A 173 -10.00 18.38 13.83
N GLY A 174 -10.58 17.37 13.18
CA GLY A 174 -10.61 17.29 11.72
C GLY A 174 -9.23 17.06 11.10
N SER A 175 -9.14 17.26 9.79
CA SER A 175 -7.86 17.21 9.07
C SER A 175 -7.11 18.53 9.24
N PHE A 176 -7.70 19.62 8.76
CA PHE A 176 -7.18 20.97 8.85
C PHE A 176 -7.83 21.75 10.00
N ASP A 177 -9.13 21.56 10.19
CA ASP A 177 -9.89 22.08 11.33
C ASP A 177 -11.28 21.42 11.43
N TYR A 178 -12.06 21.83 12.43
CA TYR A 178 -13.39 21.28 12.69
C TYR A 178 -14.40 21.43 11.53
N ARG A 179 -14.18 22.34 10.57
CA ARG A 179 -15.10 22.54 9.44
C ARG A 179 -15.05 21.39 8.44
N ASP A 180 -14.03 20.54 8.52
CA ASP A 180 -13.93 19.34 7.69
C ASP A 180 -15.10 18.37 7.86
N PHE A 181 -15.82 18.44 8.99
CA PHE A 181 -17.03 17.66 9.24
C PHE A 181 -18.27 18.20 8.51
N GLN A 182 -18.27 19.46 8.04
CA GLN A 182 -19.47 20.12 7.49
C GLN A 182 -20.07 19.40 6.28
N ASP A 183 -19.23 18.76 5.48
CA ASP A 183 -19.66 18.02 4.29
C ASP A 183 -20.10 16.58 4.59
N ASN A 184 -19.86 16.08 5.81
CA ASN A 184 -20.24 14.73 6.19
C ASN A 184 -21.76 14.60 6.37
N GLU A 185 -22.38 13.60 5.72
CA GLU A 185 -23.84 13.41 5.75
C GLU A 185 -24.37 13.03 7.13
N SER A 186 -23.60 12.27 7.92
CA SER A 186 -23.97 11.97 9.30
C SER A 186 -23.93 13.24 10.15
N PHE A 187 -22.92 14.10 9.96
CA PHE A 187 -22.80 15.38 10.65
C PHE A 187 -23.97 16.33 10.36
N LYS A 188 -24.38 16.45 9.08
CA LYS A 188 -25.50 17.34 8.68
C LYS A 188 -26.82 16.99 9.37
N ARG A 189 -26.97 15.77 9.87
CA ARG A 189 -28.16 15.29 10.60
C ARG A 189 -28.10 15.59 12.11
N GLN A 190 -26.97 16.10 12.60
CA GLN A 190 -26.76 16.37 14.01
C GLN A 190 -26.99 17.84 14.35
N ASN A 191 -27.41 18.09 15.59
CA ASN A 191 -27.62 19.45 16.11
C ASN A 191 -26.33 20.10 16.67
N TYR A 192 -25.25 19.33 16.81
CA TYR A 192 -23.97 19.80 17.34
C TYR A 192 -22.96 20.06 16.23
N LYS A 193 -21.95 20.89 16.52
CA LYS A 193 -21.00 21.44 15.53
C LYS A 193 -19.69 20.67 15.42
N ILE A 194 -19.32 19.89 16.42
CA ILE A 194 -18.08 19.10 16.43
C ILE A 194 -18.28 17.74 17.11
N PRO A 195 -17.46 16.73 16.78
CA PRO A 195 -17.47 15.47 17.49
C PRO A 195 -17.07 15.66 18.95
N ALA A 196 -17.56 14.79 19.82
CA ALA A 196 -17.20 14.79 21.23
C ALA A 196 -15.68 14.61 21.43
N SER A 197 -15.05 13.86 20.53
CA SER A 197 -13.59 13.66 20.51
C SER A 197 -12.79 14.93 20.13
N CYS A 198 -13.43 16.00 19.67
CA CYS A 198 -12.78 17.30 19.49
C CYS A 198 -12.81 18.19 20.74
N CYS A 199 -13.49 17.76 21.80
CA CYS A 199 -13.60 18.50 23.05
C CYS A 199 -12.50 18.12 24.04
N LYS A 200 -12.11 19.05 24.91
CA LYS A 200 -11.14 18.77 25.98
C LYS A 200 -11.71 17.80 27.01
N ASP A 201 -13.00 17.92 27.28
CA ASP A 201 -13.79 16.93 28.00
C ASP A 201 -14.81 16.35 27.02
N ILE A 202 -14.72 15.04 26.76
CA ILE A 202 -15.63 14.35 25.86
C ILE A 202 -17.07 14.47 26.35
N LYS A 203 -17.33 14.54 27.66
CA LYS A 203 -18.69 14.57 28.22
C LYS A 203 -19.32 15.98 28.23
N ASP A 204 -18.57 17.01 27.85
CA ASP A 204 -19.05 18.38 27.80
C ASP A 204 -19.97 18.61 26.59
N LYS A 205 -21.28 18.49 26.81
CA LYS A 205 -22.30 18.75 25.79
C LYS A 205 -22.28 20.20 25.27
N GLU A 206 -21.90 21.16 26.12
CA GLU A 206 -21.80 22.56 25.69
C GLU A 206 -20.67 22.73 24.67
N CYS A 207 -19.59 21.97 24.81
CA CYS A 207 -18.51 21.97 23.82
C CYS A 207 -18.95 21.45 22.44
N TRP A 208 -19.79 20.41 22.39
CA TRP A 208 -20.26 19.86 21.11
C TRP A 208 -21.13 20.88 20.36
N GLU A 209 -22.01 21.57 21.06
CA GLU A 209 -22.96 22.55 20.49
C GLU A 209 -22.33 23.93 20.24
N ARG A 210 -21.51 24.39 21.18
CA ARG A 210 -20.87 25.72 21.20
C ARG A 210 -19.36 25.59 21.42
N PRO A 211 -18.61 25.07 20.42
CA PRO A 211 -17.17 24.91 20.53
C PRO A 211 -16.44 26.26 20.53
N THR A 212 -15.63 26.46 21.56
CA THR A 212 -14.69 27.58 21.73
C THR A 212 -13.26 27.05 21.78
N THR A 213 -12.27 27.91 21.59
CA THR A 213 -10.84 27.53 21.77
C THR A 213 -10.50 27.14 23.21
N GLN A 214 -11.36 27.49 24.17
CA GLN A 214 -11.17 27.18 25.58
C GLN A 214 -11.67 25.79 25.96
N ASN A 215 -12.76 25.30 25.37
CA ASN A 215 -13.33 23.97 25.67
C ASN A 215 -13.01 22.91 24.60
N SER A 216 -12.54 23.29 23.42
CA SER A 216 -12.30 22.38 22.28
C SER A 216 -10.95 22.56 21.60
N TYR A 217 -10.62 21.64 20.70
CA TYR A 217 -9.47 21.67 19.80
C TYR A 217 -9.85 22.11 18.38
N LYS A 218 -10.97 22.83 18.22
CA LYS A 218 -11.62 23.08 16.93
C LYS A 218 -10.71 23.69 15.85
N ASP A 219 -9.78 24.56 16.24
CA ASP A 219 -8.92 25.31 15.31
C ASP A 219 -7.55 24.65 15.10
N THR A 220 -7.32 23.44 15.65
CA THR A 220 -6.07 22.70 15.52
C THR A 220 -6.31 21.43 14.71
N GLY A 221 -5.97 21.42 13.42
CA GLY A 221 -6.09 20.23 12.57
C GLY A 221 -5.15 19.09 12.94
N CYS A 222 -5.57 17.84 12.72
CA CYS A 222 -4.73 16.67 12.95
C CYS A 222 -3.68 16.44 11.86
N PHE A 223 -3.72 17.20 10.75
CA PHE A 223 -2.85 17.04 9.60
C PHE A 223 -1.35 17.09 9.93
N GLU A 224 -0.89 18.06 10.72
CA GLU A 224 0.54 18.17 11.05
C GLU A 224 1.04 16.96 11.84
N PHE A 225 0.18 16.44 12.72
CA PHE A 225 0.46 15.21 13.44
C PHE A 225 0.50 14.01 12.48
N LEU A 226 -0.49 13.86 11.61
CA LEU A 226 -0.54 12.77 10.62
C LEU A 226 0.69 12.77 9.71
N TRP A 227 1.11 13.94 9.25
CA TRP A 227 2.33 14.08 8.45
C TRP A 227 3.58 13.75 9.26
N SER A 228 3.66 14.20 10.52
CA SER A 228 4.76 13.84 11.41
C SER A 228 4.85 12.33 11.62
N ALA A 229 3.71 11.64 11.74
CA ALA A 229 3.62 10.19 11.86
C ALA A 229 3.94 9.45 10.54
N ALA A 230 3.56 10.00 9.38
CA ALA A 230 3.80 9.40 8.07
C ALA A 230 5.22 9.65 7.53
N GLN A 231 5.87 10.75 7.95
CA GLN A 231 7.18 11.16 7.45
C GLN A 231 8.28 10.08 7.64
N PRO A 232 8.38 9.36 8.77
CA PRO A 232 9.33 8.27 8.94
C PRO A 232 9.14 7.17 7.88
N SER A 233 7.89 6.74 7.64
CA SER A 233 7.57 5.73 6.62
C SER A 233 7.91 6.20 5.22
N TYR A 234 7.58 7.46 4.88
CA TYR A 234 7.97 8.07 3.61
C TYR A 234 9.49 8.03 3.39
N ARG A 235 10.29 8.36 4.43
CA ARG A 235 11.76 8.30 4.35
C ARG A 235 12.28 6.88 4.15
N ILE A 236 11.73 5.91 4.90
CA ILE A 236 12.10 4.50 4.77
C ILE A 236 11.80 4.00 3.35
N ILE A 237 10.61 4.29 2.82
CA ILE A 237 10.23 3.92 1.45
C ILE A 237 11.21 4.53 0.44
N LEU A 238 11.56 5.81 0.58
CA LEU A 238 12.54 6.46 -0.30
C LEU A 238 13.91 5.75 -0.28
N TYR A 239 14.41 5.36 0.89
CA TYR A 239 15.68 4.63 0.98
C TYR A 239 15.60 3.22 0.38
N ILE A 240 14.48 2.52 0.57
CA ILE A 240 14.26 1.22 -0.08
C ILE A 240 14.30 1.37 -1.60
N LEU A 241 13.64 2.40 -2.16
CA LEU A 241 13.66 2.68 -3.59
C LEU A 241 15.06 2.96 -4.13
N ILE A 242 15.85 3.79 -3.41
CA ILE A 242 17.25 4.06 -3.78
C ILE A 242 18.08 2.76 -3.74
N GLY A 243 17.88 1.92 -2.71
CA GLY A 243 18.56 0.63 -2.61
C GLY A 243 18.22 -0.31 -3.77
N LEU A 244 16.94 -0.41 -4.14
CA LEU A 244 16.48 -1.19 -5.29
C LEU A 244 17.05 -0.67 -6.61
N LEU A 245 17.18 0.65 -6.75
CA LEU A 245 17.77 1.30 -7.92
C LEU A 245 19.26 0.95 -8.08
N LEU A 246 20.03 1.02 -6.99
CA LEU A 246 21.45 0.62 -7.00
C LEU A 246 21.61 -0.88 -7.29
N LEU A 247 20.74 -1.71 -6.69
CA LEU A 247 20.76 -3.16 -6.88
C LEU A 247 20.47 -3.54 -8.34
N THR A 248 19.40 -2.99 -8.91
CA THR A 248 19.00 -3.24 -10.31
C THR A 248 20.06 -2.74 -11.29
N PHE A 249 20.64 -1.57 -11.06
CA PHE A 249 21.77 -1.07 -11.86
C PHE A 249 22.97 -2.02 -11.83
N THR A 250 23.37 -2.47 -10.63
CA THR A 250 24.49 -3.39 -10.45
C THR A 250 24.26 -4.70 -11.22
N PHE A 251 23.06 -5.29 -11.10
CA PHE A 251 22.74 -6.51 -11.84
C PHE A 251 22.65 -6.31 -13.35
N ALA A 252 22.17 -5.16 -13.82
CA ALA A 252 22.17 -4.84 -15.25
C ALA A 252 23.62 -4.78 -15.78
N VAL A 253 24.52 -4.07 -15.07
CA VAL A 253 25.94 -3.97 -15.43
C VAL A 253 26.62 -5.35 -15.41
N ILE A 254 26.39 -6.16 -14.38
CA ILE A 254 26.91 -7.54 -14.30
C ILE A 254 26.42 -8.38 -15.49
N SER A 255 25.12 -8.28 -15.83
CA SER A 255 24.53 -9.04 -16.94
C SER A 255 25.11 -8.63 -18.28
N ILE A 256 25.29 -7.32 -18.52
CA ILE A 256 25.93 -6.79 -19.74
C ILE A 256 27.40 -7.21 -19.81
N TYR A 257 28.13 -7.18 -18.69
CA TYR A 257 29.50 -7.67 -18.61
C TYR A 257 29.60 -9.15 -18.98
N LEU A 258 28.73 -10.01 -18.43
CA LEU A 258 28.70 -11.43 -18.76
C LEU A 258 28.33 -11.65 -20.24
N LEU A 259 27.37 -10.88 -20.76
CA LEU A 259 26.95 -10.94 -22.16
C LEU A 259 28.09 -10.59 -23.13
N THR A 260 28.84 -9.52 -22.86
CA THR A 260 30.00 -9.13 -23.69
C THR A 260 31.09 -10.20 -23.67
N ARG A 261 31.33 -10.81 -22.50
CA ARG A 261 32.29 -11.93 -22.37
C ARG A 261 31.86 -13.15 -23.16
N TYR A 262 30.60 -13.57 -23.06
CA TYR A 262 30.07 -14.69 -23.87
C TYR A 262 30.09 -14.39 -25.37
N SER A 263 29.89 -13.13 -25.77
CA SER A 263 30.00 -12.75 -27.18
C SER A 263 31.43 -12.89 -27.71
N ARG A 264 32.43 -12.45 -26.93
CA ARG A 264 33.85 -12.61 -27.28
C ARG A 264 34.28 -14.06 -27.38
N GLU A 265 33.88 -14.91 -26.44
CA GLU A 265 34.19 -16.35 -26.47
C GLU A 265 33.63 -17.03 -27.72
N LYS A 266 32.42 -16.66 -28.15
CA LYS A 266 31.84 -17.20 -29.39
C LYS A 266 32.62 -16.78 -30.65
N MET A 267 33.17 -15.57 -30.67
CA MET A 267 33.98 -15.10 -31.81
C MET A 267 35.35 -15.76 -31.88
N GLN A 268 35.93 -16.16 -30.74
CA GLN A 268 37.22 -16.86 -30.72
C GLN A 268 37.13 -18.34 -31.14
N LEU A 269 35.91 -18.89 -31.21
CA LEU A 269 35.65 -20.26 -31.66
C LEU A 269 35.31 -20.36 -33.15
N LEU A 270 35.12 -19.23 -33.83
CA LEU A 270 34.89 -19.10 -35.26
C LEU A 270 36.21 -18.81 -35.97
#